data_AF-A0A0S9PJQ5-F1
#
_entry.id   AF-A0A0S9PJQ5-F1
#
_cell.length_a   1.000
_cell.length_b   1.000
_cell.length_c   1.000
_cell.angle_alpha   90.00
_cell.angle_beta   90.00
_cell.angle_gamma   90.00
#
_symmetry.space_group_name_H-M   'P 1'
#
loop_
_entity.id
_entity.type
_entity.pdbx_description
1 polymer ?
#
loop_
_entity_poly.entity_id
_entity_poly.type
_entity_poly.pdbx_seq_one_letter_code
_entity_poly.pdbx_strand_id
1 'polypeptide(L)'
;MVVSLTSYGSRIDTVHLAIESIARGSVRPARLILWIDSVDDLAALPPALERQKARGLEVLLATNYGPHTKYYPYVESQTRFTVPIVTADDDILYPSDWLSGIMAASSAHPDSIVGYWIRRMSLDADGLPTTYTSWPYASDTRPHAANVPLGVSGVLYPTGMLEHLRENGDAFLSIAPHTDDLWLHAIALRSGVPVRQIAGKPVHFLTLPGTQEVTLASENLAGSGNDRVVAGLYSRSDLEKVRGVGA
;
A
#
# COMPACT_ATOMS: atom_id res chain seq x y z
N MET A 1 -12.38 6.64 7.37
CA MET A 1 -11.49 6.05 6.34
C MET A 1 -11.93 4.62 6.05
N VAL A 2 -11.63 4.15 4.85
CA VAL A 2 -11.83 2.75 4.42
C VAL A 2 -10.53 1.99 4.64
N VAL A 3 -10.59 0.77 5.17
CA VAL A 3 -9.44 -0.15 5.15
C VAL A 3 -9.70 -1.19 4.05
N SER A 4 -8.69 -1.44 3.22
CA SER A 4 -8.79 -2.30 2.06
C SER A 4 -7.59 -3.24 2.00
N LEU A 5 -7.86 -4.52 1.77
CA LEU A 5 -6.85 -5.57 1.66
C LEU A 5 -7.30 -6.57 0.59
N THR A 6 -6.35 -7.38 0.12
CA THR A 6 -6.61 -8.46 -0.84
C THR A 6 -6.04 -9.76 -0.28
N SER A 7 -6.66 -10.89 -0.63
CA SER A 7 -6.11 -12.21 -0.34
C SER A 7 -6.43 -13.18 -1.47
N TYR A 8 -5.64 -14.25 -1.58
CA TYR A 8 -5.74 -15.22 -2.67
C TYR A 8 -5.24 -16.60 -2.22
N GLY A 9 -5.73 -17.66 -2.87
CA GLY A 9 -5.29 -19.03 -2.63
C GLY A 9 -5.34 -19.43 -1.15
N SER A 10 -4.29 -20.11 -0.68
CA SER A 10 -4.21 -20.59 0.72
C SER A 10 -4.22 -19.48 1.77
N ARG A 11 -3.96 -18.21 1.41
CA ARG A 11 -4.03 -17.09 2.36
C ARG A 11 -5.47 -16.76 2.77
N ILE A 12 -6.47 -17.15 1.98
CA ILE A 12 -7.90 -16.98 2.31
C ILE A 12 -8.26 -17.71 3.60
N ASP A 13 -7.61 -18.83 3.90
CA ASP A 13 -7.83 -19.60 5.13
C ASP A 13 -7.28 -18.87 6.37
N THR A 14 -6.34 -17.95 6.22
CA THR A 14 -5.60 -17.32 7.34
C THR A 14 -5.84 -15.81 7.47
N VAL A 15 -6.28 -15.11 6.42
CA VAL A 15 -6.52 -13.66 6.40
C VAL A 15 -7.52 -13.19 7.47
N HIS A 16 -8.39 -14.08 7.93
CA HIS A 16 -9.29 -13.80 9.05
C HIS A 16 -8.53 -13.33 10.31
N LEU A 17 -7.27 -13.74 10.52
CA LEU A 17 -6.45 -13.29 11.65
C LEU A 17 -6.02 -11.83 11.51
N ALA A 18 -5.58 -11.41 10.32
CA ALA A 18 -5.25 -10.02 10.02
C ALA A 18 -6.50 -9.13 10.18
N ILE A 19 -7.63 -9.55 9.62
CA ILE A 19 -8.92 -8.86 9.73
C ILE A 19 -9.35 -8.73 11.20
N GLU A 20 -9.21 -9.79 12.00
CA GLU A 20 -9.56 -9.72 13.42
C GLU A 20 -8.67 -8.75 14.19
N SER A 21 -7.37 -8.70 13.87
CA SER A 21 -6.44 -7.76 14.50
C SER A 21 -6.83 -6.30 14.22
N ILE A 22 -7.24 -5.99 12.99
CA ILE A 22 -7.78 -4.68 12.60
C ILE A 22 -9.08 -4.38 13.35
N ALA A 23 -10.02 -5.33 13.36
CA ALA A 23 -11.34 -5.16 13.97
C ALA A 23 -11.30 -5.00 15.50
N ARG A 24 -10.26 -5.53 16.15
CA ARG A 24 -9.97 -5.38 17.59
C ARG A 24 -9.27 -4.06 17.93
N GLY A 25 -8.98 -3.21 16.95
CA GLY A 25 -8.41 -1.89 17.15
C GLY A 25 -9.24 -0.98 18.05
N SER A 26 -8.57 -0.02 18.67
CA SER A 26 -9.19 1.03 19.51
C SER A 26 -10.16 1.94 18.74
N VAL A 27 -9.97 2.03 17.42
CA VAL A 27 -10.86 2.70 16.48
C VAL A 27 -11.19 1.74 15.34
N ARG A 28 -12.38 1.88 14.75
CA ARG A 28 -12.84 1.03 13.65
C ARG A 28 -12.90 1.82 12.35
N PRO A 29 -12.60 1.19 11.20
CA PRO A 29 -12.78 1.84 9.92
C PRO A 29 -14.28 1.98 9.59
N ALA A 30 -14.61 2.90 8.69
CA ALA A 30 -15.98 3.07 8.21
C ALA A 30 -16.41 1.88 7.32
N ARG A 31 -15.45 1.30 6.59
CA ARG A 31 -15.59 0.09 5.78
C ARG A 31 -14.30 -0.72 5.91
N LEU A 32 -14.43 -2.04 5.97
CA LEU A 32 -13.31 -2.97 5.94
C LEU A 32 -13.57 -3.93 4.77
N ILE A 33 -12.75 -3.84 3.73
CA ILE A 33 -12.98 -4.49 2.45
C ILE A 33 -11.87 -5.52 2.21
N LEU A 34 -12.27 -6.78 2.01
CA LEU A 34 -11.42 -7.85 1.51
C LEU A 34 -11.77 -8.11 0.04
N TRP A 35 -10.80 -7.91 -0.84
CA TRP A 35 -10.87 -8.31 -2.24
C TRP A 35 -10.38 -9.74 -2.43
N ILE A 36 -11.14 -10.54 -3.17
CA ILE A 36 -10.82 -11.92 -3.56
C ILE A 36 -10.92 -12.01 -5.09
N ASP A 37 -10.04 -12.78 -5.72
CA ASP A 37 -9.95 -12.91 -7.18
C ASP A 37 -10.60 -14.19 -7.76
N SER A 38 -11.15 -15.03 -6.89
CA SER A 38 -11.76 -16.32 -7.20
C SER A 38 -13.25 -16.33 -6.85
N VAL A 39 -14.08 -16.63 -7.86
CA VAL A 39 -15.53 -16.80 -7.67
C VAL A 39 -15.83 -17.99 -6.77
N ASP A 40 -15.05 -19.06 -6.90
CA ASP A 40 -15.21 -20.28 -6.11
C ASP A 40 -14.89 -20.01 -4.64
N ASP A 41 -13.80 -19.28 -4.35
CA ASP A 41 -13.43 -18.92 -2.98
C ASP A 41 -14.46 -17.96 -2.36
N LEU A 42 -15.02 -17.04 -3.14
CA LEU A 42 -16.10 -16.16 -2.69
C LEU A 42 -17.40 -16.94 -2.40
N ALA A 43 -17.69 -17.98 -3.17
CA ALA A 43 -18.86 -18.84 -2.96
C ALA A 43 -18.69 -19.79 -1.76
N ALA A 44 -17.44 -20.12 -1.40
CA ALA A 44 -17.09 -21.08 -0.36
C ALA A 44 -16.18 -20.47 0.71
N LEU A 45 -16.55 -19.31 1.27
CA LEU A 45 -15.75 -18.63 2.29
C LEU A 45 -15.53 -19.53 3.53
N PRO A 46 -14.31 -19.56 4.08
CA PRO A 46 -14.05 -20.21 5.36
C PRO A 46 -15.00 -19.70 6.46
N PRO A 47 -15.43 -20.56 7.40
CA PRO A 47 -16.37 -20.17 8.46
C PRO A 47 -15.94 -18.94 9.28
N ALA A 48 -14.64 -18.68 9.38
CA ALA A 48 -14.12 -17.48 10.04
C ALA A 48 -14.45 -16.19 9.28
N LEU A 49 -14.30 -16.19 7.95
CA LEU A 49 -14.66 -15.05 7.10
C LEU A 49 -16.16 -14.83 7.07
N GLU A 50 -16.98 -15.89 7.05
CA GLU A 50 -18.44 -15.75 7.15
C GLU A 50 -18.86 -15.07 8.46
N ARG A 51 -18.22 -15.42 9.59
CA ARG A 51 -18.46 -14.74 10.88
C ARG A 51 -17.99 -13.29 10.88
N GLN A 52 -16.93 -12.96 10.15
CA GLN A 52 -16.45 -11.57 10.01
C GLN A 52 -17.37 -10.76 9.11
N LYS A 53 -17.86 -11.35 8.01
CA LYS A 53 -18.85 -10.76 7.11
C LYS A 53 -20.15 -10.42 7.84
N ALA A 54 -20.63 -11.33 8.70
CA ALA A 54 -21.77 -11.08 9.58
C ALA A 54 -21.55 -9.92 10.58
N ARG A 55 -20.30 -9.51 10.84
CA ARG A 55 -19.94 -8.37 11.70
C ARG A 55 -19.58 -7.10 10.92
N GLY A 56 -19.74 -7.09 9.59
CA GLY A 56 -19.54 -5.92 8.75
C GLY A 56 -18.26 -5.93 7.90
N LEU A 57 -17.52 -7.03 7.82
CA LEU A 57 -16.52 -7.21 6.76
C LEU A 57 -17.23 -7.26 5.40
N GLU A 58 -16.76 -6.48 4.44
CA GLU A 58 -17.18 -6.56 3.06
C GLU A 58 -16.22 -7.50 2.32
N VAL A 59 -16.74 -8.57 1.71
CA VAL A 59 -15.95 -9.49 0.88
C VAL A 59 -16.44 -9.37 -0.55
N LEU A 60 -15.57 -8.89 -1.44
CA LEU A 60 -15.91 -8.49 -2.80
C LEU A 60 -15.00 -9.19 -3.82
N LEU A 61 -15.56 -9.53 -4.97
CA LEU A 61 -14.80 -10.07 -6.09
C LEU A 61 -14.07 -8.94 -6.82
N ALA A 62 -12.82 -9.17 -7.24
CA ALA A 62 -12.08 -8.29 -8.13
C ALA A 62 -11.30 -9.11 -9.17
N THR A 63 -10.92 -8.47 -10.27
CA THR A 63 -9.84 -8.99 -11.11
C THR A 63 -8.54 -9.01 -10.31
N ASN A 64 -7.70 -10.04 -10.55
CA ASN A 64 -6.37 -10.10 -9.93
C ASN A 64 -5.43 -9.08 -10.60
N TYR A 65 -5.12 -8.00 -9.90
CA TYR A 65 -4.14 -6.98 -10.28
C TYR A 65 -2.81 -7.15 -9.52
N GLY A 66 -2.55 -8.35 -9.00
CA GLY A 66 -1.43 -8.65 -8.11
C GLY A 66 -1.46 -7.74 -6.86
N PRO A 67 -0.33 -7.11 -6.49
CA PRO A 67 -0.29 -6.23 -5.32
C PRO A 67 -1.20 -5.00 -5.44
N HIS A 68 -1.60 -4.60 -6.65
CA HIS A 68 -2.50 -3.47 -6.85
C HIS A 68 -3.96 -3.76 -6.44
N THR A 69 -4.33 -5.03 -6.26
CA THR A 69 -5.70 -5.45 -5.90
C THR A 69 -6.16 -4.86 -4.55
N LYS A 70 -5.22 -4.53 -3.64
CA LYS A 70 -5.57 -3.93 -2.35
C LYS A 70 -6.10 -2.48 -2.42
N TYR A 71 -5.95 -1.79 -3.55
CA TYR A 71 -6.45 -0.42 -3.71
C TYR A 71 -7.20 -0.18 -5.02
N TYR A 72 -6.76 -0.78 -6.13
CA TYR A 72 -7.24 -0.40 -7.46
C TYR A 72 -8.72 -0.71 -7.70
N PRO A 73 -9.27 -1.88 -7.32
CA PRO A 73 -10.70 -2.14 -7.43
C PRO A 73 -11.57 -1.14 -6.65
N TYR A 74 -11.05 -0.63 -5.52
CA TYR A 74 -11.71 0.47 -4.82
C TYR A 74 -11.67 1.75 -5.67
N VAL A 75 -10.51 2.16 -6.18
CA VAL A 75 -10.38 3.36 -7.03
C VAL A 75 -11.30 3.30 -8.26
N GLU A 76 -11.35 2.16 -8.94
CA GLU A 76 -12.17 1.94 -10.13
C GLU A 76 -13.68 1.97 -9.83
N SER A 77 -14.10 1.41 -8.68
CA SER A 77 -15.52 1.29 -8.33
C SER A 77 -16.16 2.58 -7.80
N GLN A 78 -15.39 3.62 -7.47
CA GLN A 78 -15.93 4.85 -6.88
C GLN A 78 -16.16 5.95 -7.92
N THR A 79 -17.34 6.56 -7.87
CA THR A 79 -17.65 7.78 -8.65
C THR A 79 -17.07 9.04 -8.01
N ARG A 80 -16.90 9.04 -6.68
CA ARG A 80 -16.35 10.15 -5.89
C ARG A 80 -15.68 9.61 -4.63
N PHE A 81 -14.52 10.17 -4.28
CA PHE A 81 -13.85 9.87 -3.02
C PHE A 81 -14.23 10.90 -1.94
N THR A 82 -14.88 10.44 -0.87
CA THR A 82 -15.25 11.30 0.28
C THR A 82 -14.45 10.98 1.55
N VAL A 83 -13.73 9.86 1.55
CA VAL A 83 -12.87 9.41 2.65
C VAL A 83 -11.59 8.79 2.10
N PRO A 84 -10.46 8.88 2.83
CA PRO A 84 -9.22 8.21 2.43
C PRO A 84 -9.33 6.69 2.58
N ILE A 85 -8.44 5.99 1.88
CA ILE A 85 -8.25 4.54 1.99
C ILE A 85 -6.95 4.23 2.74
N VAL A 86 -6.94 3.15 3.50
CA VAL A 86 -5.76 2.56 4.12
C VAL A 86 -5.59 1.17 3.52
N THR A 87 -4.46 0.91 2.88
CA THR A 87 -4.13 -0.45 2.41
C THR A 87 -3.59 -1.26 3.57
N ALA A 88 -3.96 -2.53 3.66
CA ALA A 88 -3.43 -3.50 4.62
C ALA A 88 -3.05 -4.80 3.91
N ASP A 89 -2.20 -5.59 4.56
CA ASP A 89 -1.72 -6.88 4.10
C ASP A 89 -2.49 -8.00 4.79
N ASP A 90 -2.69 -9.12 4.10
CA ASP A 90 -3.46 -10.26 4.59
C ASP A 90 -2.69 -11.14 5.59
N ASP A 91 -1.41 -10.86 5.76
CA ASP A 91 -0.48 -11.61 6.60
C ASP A 91 0.15 -10.80 7.74
N ILE A 92 -0.38 -9.60 8.05
CA ILE A 92 0.08 -8.76 9.15
C ILE A 92 -0.93 -8.74 10.30
N LEU A 93 -0.43 -8.91 11.52
CA LEU A 93 -1.16 -8.69 12.77
C LEU A 93 -0.96 -7.25 13.25
N TYR A 94 -2.03 -6.46 13.13
CA TYR A 94 -2.03 -5.04 13.44
C TYR A 94 -2.25 -4.78 14.94
N PRO A 95 -1.41 -3.94 15.59
CA PRO A 95 -1.61 -3.50 16.96
C PRO A 95 -2.93 -2.73 17.18
N SER A 96 -3.42 -2.68 18.42
CA SER A 96 -4.70 -2.03 18.73
C SER A 96 -4.72 -0.52 18.47
N ASP A 97 -3.57 0.13 18.41
CA ASP A 97 -3.39 1.56 18.12
C ASP A 97 -3.03 1.84 16.66
N TRP A 98 -2.94 0.82 15.80
CA TRP A 98 -2.52 0.93 14.40
C TRP A 98 -3.34 1.96 13.62
N LEU A 99 -4.67 1.77 13.57
CA LEU A 99 -5.56 2.64 12.80
C LEU A 99 -5.69 4.02 13.45
N SER A 100 -5.66 4.12 14.78
CA SER A 100 -5.67 5.41 15.47
C SER A 100 -4.40 6.22 15.19
N GLY A 101 -3.25 5.58 15.07
CA GLY A 101 -1.99 6.23 14.67
C GLY A 101 -2.06 6.78 13.25
N ILE A 102 -2.60 6.00 12.31
CA ILE A 102 -2.86 6.46 10.93
C ILE A 102 -3.85 7.64 10.92
N MET A 103 -4.93 7.54 11.69
CA MET A 103 -5.92 8.62 11.82
C MET A 103 -5.31 9.91 12.37
N ALA A 104 -4.48 9.82 13.42
CA ALA A 104 -3.81 10.98 13.98
C ALA A 104 -2.84 11.63 12.98
N ALA A 105 -2.03 10.82 12.28
CA ALA A 105 -1.11 11.32 11.27
C ALA A 105 -1.83 11.96 10.08
N SER A 106 -2.90 11.34 9.59
CA SER A 106 -3.73 11.89 8.51
C SER A 106 -4.47 13.16 8.95
N SER A 107 -4.96 13.24 10.18
CA SER A 107 -5.58 14.48 10.71
C SER A 107 -4.59 15.64 10.76
N ALA A 108 -3.34 15.38 11.17
CA ALA A 108 -2.28 16.39 11.17
C ALA A 108 -1.81 16.79 9.76
N HIS A 109 -1.94 15.88 8.79
CA HIS A 109 -1.45 16.04 7.42
C HIS A 109 -2.49 15.50 6.40
N PRO A 110 -3.64 16.18 6.22
CA PRO A 110 -4.80 15.64 5.50
C PRO A 110 -4.55 15.32 4.03
N ASP A 111 -3.64 16.04 3.38
CA ASP A 111 -3.31 15.87 1.97
C ASP A 111 -2.06 15.00 1.73
N SER A 112 -1.51 14.38 2.79
CA SER A 112 -0.31 13.54 2.68
C SER A 112 -0.65 12.05 2.66
N ILE A 113 0.13 11.29 1.89
CA ILE A 113 0.26 9.84 2.08
C ILE A 113 1.03 9.62 3.38
N VAL A 114 0.49 8.79 4.27
CA VAL A 114 1.14 8.46 5.55
C VAL A 114 1.27 6.94 5.70
N GLY A 115 2.45 6.46 6.10
CA GLY A 115 2.71 5.04 6.27
C GLY A 115 3.73 4.73 7.36
N TYR A 116 3.75 3.47 7.81
CA TYR A 116 4.68 3.02 8.85
C TYR A 116 6.04 2.57 8.32
N TRP A 117 6.13 2.21 7.03
CA TRP A 117 7.35 1.63 6.45
C TRP A 117 7.73 2.34 5.15
N ILE A 118 8.71 3.23 5.25
CA ILE A 118 9.10 4.13 4.15
C ILE A 118 10.61 4.04 3.91
N ARG A 119 10.99 3.87 2.64
CA ARG A 119 12.36 4.09 2.17
C ARG A 119 12.52 5.48 1.58
N ARG A 120 13.76 5.97 1.55
CA ARG A 120 14.14 7.20 0.89
C ARG A 120 14.97 6.85 -0.34
N MET A 121 14.43 7.08 -1.53
CA MET A 121 15.13 6.86 -2.79
C MET A 121 16.46 7.61 -2.77
N SER A 122 17.54 6.88 -3.01
CA SER A 122 18.88 7.44 -3.13
C SER A 122 19.23 7.60 -4.59
N LEU A 123 19.88 8.72 -4.93
CA LEU A 123 20.44 8.96 -6.25
C LEU A 123 21.97 8.92 -6.16
N ASP A 124 22.62 8.45 -7.22
CA ASP A 124 24.07 8.48 -7.38
C ASP A 124 24.59 9.87 -7.81
N ALA A 125 25.88 9.97 -8.10
CA ALA A 125 26.53 11.21 -8.51
C ALA A 125 26.00 11.77 -9.84
N ASP A 126 25.51 10.89 -10.72
CA ASP A 126 24.94 11.24 -12.03
C ASP A 126 23.45 11.59 -11.94
N GLY A 127 22.85 11.46 -10.75
CA GLY A 127 21.44 11.73 -10.50
C GLY A 127 20.51 10.59 -10.87
N LEU A 128 21.05 9.38 -11.04
CA LEU A 128 20.27 8.17 -11.31
C LEU A 128 19.95 7.43 -10.01
N PRO A 129 18.81 6.74 -9.90
CA PRO A 129 18.50 5.94 -8.72
C PRO A 129 19.54 4.85 -8.46
N THR A 130 19.98 4.73 -7.21
CA THR A 130 20.74 3.55 -6.77
C THR A 130 19.83 2.32 -6.70
N THR A 131 20.40 1.13 -6.50
CA THR A 131 19.65 -0.13 -6.34
C THR A 131 18.53 0.01 -5.31
N TYR A 132 17.32 -0.44 -5.65
CA TYR A 132 16.11 -0.33 -4.83
C TYR A 132 16.33 -0.83 -3.39
N THR A 133 17.02 -1.98 -3.23
CA THR A 133 17.31 -2.57 -1.91
C THR A 133 18.33 -1.78 -1.09
N SER A 134 19.10 -0.88 -1.71
CA SER A 134 20.08 -0.01 -1.05
C SER A 134 19.48 1.26 -0.46
N TRP A 135 18.26 1.63 -0.83
CA TRP A 135 17.62 2.86 -0.36
C TRP A 135 17.42 2.82 1.17
N PRO A 136 17.95 3.80 1.93
CA PRO A 136 17.82 3.82 3.38
C PRO A 136 16.35 3.99 3.79
N TYR A 137 16.02 3.57 5.01
CA TYR A 137 14.72 3.89 5.60
C TYR A 137 14.64 5.37 5.97
N ALA A 138 13.43 5.93 5.92
CA ALA A 138 13.17 7.25 6.49
C ALA A 138 13.38 7.21 8.01
N SER A 139 14.07 8.21 8.55
CA SER A 139 14.43 8.34 9.97
C SER A 139 13.77 9.54 10.65
N ASP A 140 12.75 10.11 10.00
CA ASP A 140 11.97 11.24 10.49
C ASP A 140 10.54 11.19 9.91
N THR A 141 9.68 12.10 10.34
CA THR A 141 8.28 12.21 9.90
C THR A 141 8.08 13.31 8.84
N ARG A 142 9.17 13.90 8.33
CA ARG A 142 9.10 15.02 7.38
C ARG A 142 8.72 14.51 5.99
N PRO A 143 8.00 15.33 5.21
CA PRO A 143 7.73 14.96 3.84
C PRO A 143 9.02 15.07 3.02
N HIS A 144 9.19 14.19 2.04
CA HIS A 144 10.28 14.29 1.09
C HIS A 144 9.84 13.69 -0.24
N ALA A 145 10.25 14.32 -1.36
CA ALA A 145 9.95 13.82 -2.71
C ALA A 145 10.56 12.43 -3.00
N ALA A 146 11.55 12.03 -2.19
CA ALA A 146 12.20 10.73 -2.27
C ALA A 146 11.58 9.68 -1.31
N ASN A 147 10.58 10.04 -0.49
CA ASN A 147 9.98 9.08 0.43
C ASN A 147 9.06 8.11 -0.35
N VAL A 148 9.47 6.85 -0.46
CA VAL A 148 8.73 5.76 -1.11
C VAL A 148 8.06 4.88 -0.04
N PRO A 149 6.72 4.86 0.05
CA PRO A 149 6.01 3.99 0.98
C PRO A 149 5.96 2.57 0.41
N LEU A 150 6.42 1.57 1.15
CA LEU A 150 6.59 0.21 0.61
C LEU A 150 5.31 -0.65 0.65
N GLY A 151 4.15 -0.05 0.93
CA GLY A 151 2.88 -0.78 1.04
C GLY A 151 2.75 -1.71 2.27
N VAL A 152 3.79 -1.84 3.10
CA VAL A 152 3.85 -2.73 4.27
C VAL A 152 3.38 -2.03 5.54
N SER A 153 2.73 -2.79 6.44
CA SER A 153 2.29 -2.32 7.77
C SER A 153 1.25 -1.19 7.74
N GLY A 154 0.68 -0.92 6.57
CA GLY A 154 -0.38 0.05 6.41
C GLY A 154 0.09 1.38 5.83
N VAL A 155 -0.58 1.79 4.75
CA VAL A 155 -0.38 3.09 4.10
C VAL A 155 -1.73 3.73 3.83
N LEU A 156 -1.90 4.98 4.25
CA LEU A 156 -3.08 5.78 3.94
C LEU A 156 -2.84 6.61 2.69
N TYR A 157 -3.81 6.58 1.78
CA TYR A 157 -3.86 7.43 0.59
C TYR A 157 -5.01 8.44 0.74
N PRO A 158 -4.73 9.76 0.71
CA PRO A 158 -5.75 10.80 0.84
C PRO A 158 -6.65 10.85 -0.39
N THR A 159 -7.83 11.47 -0.27
CA THR A 159 -8.80 11.52 -1.38
C THR A 159 -8.23 12.16 -2.64
N GLY A 160 -7.39 13.19 -2.52
CA GLY A 160 -6.69 13.79 -3.66
C GLY A 160 -5.78 12.81 -4.39
N MET A 161 -5.10 11.92 -3.65
CA MET A 161 -4.29 10.86 -4.26
C MET A 161 -5.17 9.85 -5.02
N LEU A 162 -6.34 9.51 -4.48
CA LEU A 162 -7.27 8.58 -5.14
C LEU A 162 -7.81 9.14 -6.46
N GLU A 163 -8.05 10.45 -6.54
CA GLU A 163 -8.39 11.12 -7.79
C GLU A 163 -7.27 10.96 -8.83
N HIS A 164 -6.02 11.22 -8.45
CA HIS A 164 -4.88 11.02 -9.35
C HIS A 164 -4.68 9.57 -9.79
N LEU A 165 -4.94 8.60 -8.90
CA LEU A 165 -4.91 7.19 -9.28
C LEU A 165 -6.00 6.85 -10.30
N ARG A 166 -7.20 7.41 -10.13
CA ARG A 166 -8.30 7.25 -11.09
C ARG A 166 -7.95 7.86 -12.45
N GLU A 167 -7.36 9.04 -12.47
CA GLU A 167 -6.92 9.73 -13.69
C GLU A 167 -5.88 8.93 -14.50
N ASN A 168 -5.05 8.14 -13.81
CA ASN A 168 -4.02 7.31 -14.45
C ASN A 168 -4.51 5.90 -14.82
N GLY A 169 -5.76 5.54 -14.46
CA GLY A 169 -6.40 4.29 -14.86
C GLY A 169 -5.58 3.04 -14.54
N ASP A 170 -5.53 2.11 -15.50
CA ASP A 170 -4.88 0.81 -15.40
C ASP A 170 -3.44 0.80 -15.95
N ALA A 171 -2.83 1.98 -16.21
CA ALA A 171 -1.51 2.08 -16.82
C ALA A 171 -0.40 1.33 -16.05
N PHE A 172 -0.59 1.09 -14.75
CA PHE A 172 0.30 0.26 -13.94
C PHE A 172 0.44 -1.18 -14.47
N LEU A 173 -0.57 -1.72 -15.16
CA LEU A 173 -0.54 -3.07 -15.73
C LEU A 173 0.62 -3.25 -16.73
N SER A 174 0.97 -2.20 -17.46
CA SER A 174 2.06 -2.25 -18.45
C SER A 174 3.40 -1.77 -17.90
N ILE A 175 3.39 -0.88 -16.90
CA ILE A 175 4.61 -0.19 -16.42
C ILE A 175 5.18 -0.85 -15.16
N ALA A 176 4.33 -1.22 -14.20
CA ALA A 176 4.73 -1.61 -12.86
C ALA A 176 3.81 -2.71 -12.26
N PRO A 177 3.49 -3.80 -12.98
CA PRO A 177 2.42 -4.74 -12.60
C PRO A 177 2.63 -5.48 -11.27
N HIS A 178 3.86 -5.52 -10.77
CA HIS A 178 4.24 -6.25 -9.55
C HIS A 178 4.86 -5.35 -8.48
N THR A 179 4.83 -4.03 -8.67
CA THR A 179 5.49 -3.03 -7.81
C THR A 179 4.57 -1.85 -7.60
N ASP A 180 3.53 -2.08 -6.81
CA ASP A 180 2.52 -1.09 -6.48
C ASP A 180 3.13 0.10 -5.73
N ASP A 181 4.05 -0.15 -4.83
CA ASP A 181 4.81 0.86 -4.09
C ASP A 181 5.49 1.90 -5.00
N LEU A 182 6.17 1.44 -6.06
CA LEU A 182 6.84 2.30 -7.03
C LEU A 182 5.83 3.08 -7.88
N TRP A 183 4.77 2.43 -8.35
CA TRP A 183 3.71 3.09 -9.11
C TRP A 183 3.03 4.19 -8.30
N LEU A 184 2.58 3.86 -7.09
CA LEU A 184 1.90 4.78 -6.19
C LEU A 184 2.79 5.96 -5.83
N HIS A 185 4.09 5.74 -5.61
CA HIS A 185 5.06 6.82 -5.40
C HIS A 185 5.22 7.70 -6.63
N ALA A 186 5.36 7.14 -7.83
CA ALA A 186 5.51 7.93 -9.06
C ALA A 186 4.30 8.85 -9.30
N ILE A 187 3.07 8.35 -9.08
CA ILE A 187 1.87 9.19 -9.18
C ILE A 187 1.86 10.27 -8.10
N ALA A 188 2.25 9.96 -6.87
CA ALA A 188 2.34 10.95 -5.79
C ALA A 188 3.35 12.06 -6.10
N LEU A 189 4.53 11.69 -6.58
CA LEU A 189 5.60 12.60 -6.98
C LEU A 189 5.20 13.54 -8.13
N ARG A 190 4.52 12.99 -9.14
CA ARG A 190 4.05 13.76 -10.31
C ARG A 190 2.95 14.74 -9.94
N SER A 191 2.08 14.34 -9.02
CA SER A 191 0.92 15.12 -8.57
C SER A 191 1.22 16.03 -7.39
N GLY A 192 2.44 16.00 -6.85
CA GLY A 192 2.85 16.84 -5.71
C GLY A 192 2.24 16.41 -4.37
N VAL A 193 1.74 15.17 -4.26
CA VAL A 193 1.18 14.62 -3.02
C VAL A 193 2.33 14.27 -2.06
N PRO A 194 2.43 14.90 -0.88
CA PRO A 194 3.53 14.63 0.04
C PRO A 194 3.46 13.23 0.65
N VAL A 195 4.62 12.58 0.84
CA VAL A 195 4.73 11.27 1.49
C VAL A 195 5.47 11.40 2.81
N ARG A 196 4.90 10.88 3.91
CA ARG A 196 5.42 11.02 5.28
C ARG A 196 5.40 9.71 6.05
N GLN A 197 6.44 9.50 6.86
CA GLN A 197 6.43 8.39 7.83
C GLN A 197 5.66 8.80 9.09
N ILE A 198 4.89 7.87 9.65
CA ILE A 198 4.08 8.13 10.85
C ILE A 198 4.98 8.34 12.08
N ALA A 199 6.03 7.54 12.21
CA ALA A 199 6.97 7.59 13.33
C ALA A 199 8.39 7.98 12.88
N GLY A 200 9.25 8.35 13.81
CA GLY A 200 10.66 8.66 13.51
C GLY A 200 11.49 7.46 13.05
N LYS A 201 10.94 6.25 13.05
CA LYS A 201 11.57 5.03 12.56
C LYS A 201 10.53 4.16 11.84
N PRO A 202 10.97 3.34 10.87
CA PRO A 202 10.07 2.38 10.22
C PRO A 202 9.59 1.34 11.24
N VAL A 203 8.31 0.95 11.15
CA VAL A 203 7.69 -0.03 12.04
C VAL A 203 7.12 -1.19 11.24
N HIS A 204 7.69 -2.40 11.44
CA HIS A 204 7.19 -3.64 10.86
C HIS A 204 6.38 -4.33 11.93
N PHE A 205 5.10 -4.57 11.66
CA PHE A 205 4.28 -5.34 12.58
C PHE A 205 4.54 -6.85 12.43
N LEU A 206 3.99 -7.62 13.37
CA LEU A 206 4.13 -9.06 13.40
C LEU A 206 3.48 -9.67 12.15
N THR A 207 4.20 -10.53 11.45
CA THR A 207 3.66 -11.33 10.35
C THR A 207 3.10 -12.64 10.86
N LEU A 208 2.08 -13.16 10.18
CA LEU A 208 1.56 -14.48 10.42
C LEU A 208 2.65 -15.52 10.10
N PRO A 209 2.97 -16.45 11.02
CA PRO A 209 3.91 -17.52 10.74
C PRO A 209 3.43 -18.40 9.58
N GLY A 210 4.36 -18.83 8.72
CA GLY A 210 4.07 -19.75 7.61
C GLY A 210 3.45 -19.11 6.35
N THR A 211 3.04 -17.84 6.39
CA THR A 211 2.50 -17.14 5.20
C THR A 211 3.60 -16.56 4.30
N GLN A 212 4.84 -16.50 4.82
CA GLN A 212 6.00 -15.94 4.11
C GLN A 212 6.74 -16.98 3.24
N GLU A 213 6.39 -18.27 3.32
CA GLU A 213 7.09 -19.36 2.60
C GLU A 213 6.87 -19.31 1.07
N VAL A 214 5.81 -18.65 0.61
CA VAL A 214 5.55 -18.36 -0.81
C VAL A 214 5.26 -16.86 -0.91
N THR A 215 6.31 -16.06 -1.14
CA THR A 215 6.18 -14.60 -1.26
C THR A 215 6.48 -14.18 -2.69
N LEU A 216 5.82 -13.12 -3.14
CA LEU A 216 6.25 -12.35 -4.32
C LEU A 216 7.71 -11.90 -4.21
N ALA A 217 8.25 -11.83 -2.98
CA ALA A 217 9.66 -11.60 -2.73
C ALA A 217 10.55 -12.71 -3.33
N SER A 218 10.15 -14.00 -3.32
CA SER A 218 10.93 -15.09 -3.94
C SER A 218 10.95 -15.05 -5.46
N GLU A 219 9.93 -14.50 -6.12
CA GLU A 219 9.91 -14.29 -7.57
C GLU A 219 10.65 -12.99 -7.97
N ASN A 220 10.63 -11.96 -7.12
CA ASN A 220 11.38 -10.71 -7.31
C ASN A 220 12.84 -10.76 -6.79
N LEU A 221 13.26 -11.87 -6.17
CA LEU A 221 14.53 -12.02 -5.42
C LEU A 221 15.80 -12.01 -6.28
N ALA A 222 15.68 -11.81 -7.58
CA ALA A 222 16.82 -11.51 -8.45
C ALA A 222 17.22 -10.01 -8.46
N GLY A 223 16.54 -9.13 -7.70
CA GLY A 223 16.84 -7.69 -7.55
C GLY A 223 16.59 -6.84 -8.81
N SER A 224 16.75 -7.43 -9.99
CA SER A 224 16.65 -6.78 -11.29
C SER A 224 15.22 -6.37 -11.67
N GLY A 225 14.18 -6.95 -11.05
CA GLY A 225 12.78 -6.60 -11.34
C GLY A 225 12.46 -5.16 -10.94
N ASN A 226 12.62 -4.85 -9.66
CA ASN A 226 12.35 -3.51 -9.13
C ASN A 226 13.28 -2.47 -9.74
N ASP A 227 14.57 -2.78 -9.90
CA ASP A 227 15.53 -1.84 -10.51
C ASP A 227 15.18 -1.52 -11.98
N ARG A 228 14.70 -2.51 -12.75
CA ARG A 228 14.20 -2.27 -14.11
C ARG A 228 12.95 -1.40 -14.11
N VAL A 229 12.02 -1.64 -13.20
CA VAL A 229 10.83 -0.78 -13.05
C VAL A 229 11.26 0.63 -12.69
N VAL A 230 12.17 0.82 -11.73
CA VAL A 230 12.69 2.14 -11.35
C VAL A 230 13.28 2.86 -12.58
N ALA A 231 14.14 2.19 -13.34
CA ALA A 231 14.77 2.78 -14.53
C ALA A 231 13.76 3.16 -15.64
N GLY A 232 12.68 2.39 -15.80
CA GLY A 232 11.64 2.65 -16.80
C GLY A 232 10.53 3.60 -16.34
N LEU A 233 10.27 3.66 -15.03
CA LEU A 233 9.13 4.39 -14.45
C LEU A 233 9.45 5.86 -14.22
N TYR A 234 10.63 6.19 -13.70
CA TYR A 234 10.98 7.56 -13.32
C TYR A 234 11.64 8.31 -14.48
N SER A 235 11.06 9.44 -14.88
CA SER A 235 11.64 10.34 -15.88
C SER A 235 12.74 11.20 -15.27
N ARG A 236 13.55 11.85 -16.11
CA ARG A 236 14.54 12.83 -15.64
C ARG A 236 13.94 13.95 -14.79
N SER A 237 12.76 14.46 -15.18
CA SER A 237 12.06 15.50 -14.41
C SER A 237 11.59 14.98 -13.04
N ASP A 238 11.20 13.70 -12.95
CA ASP A 238 10.87 13.07 -11.66
C ASP A 238 12.12 13.01 -10.76
N LEU A 239 13.28 12.63 -11.31
CA LEU A 239 14.53 12.53 -10.57
C LEU A 239 15.08 13.89 -10.11
N GLU A 240 14.84 14.96 -10.88
CA GLU A 240 15.17 16.33 -10.47
C GLU A 240 14.36 16.76 -9.23
N LYS A 241 13.07 16.42 -9.18
CA LYS A 241 12.23 16.61 -7.97
C LYS A 241 12.76 15.81 -6.78
N VAL A 242 13.14 14.55 -6.99
CA VAL A 242 13.72 13.69 -5.93
C VAL A 242 15.00 14.28 -5.37
N ARG A 243 15.86 14.84 -6.22
CA ARG A 243 17.11 15.50 -5.82
C ARG A 243 16.89 16.80 -5.03
N GLY A 244 15.68 17.37 -5.08
CA GLY A 244 15.38 18.69 -4.52
C GLY A 244 15.89 19.84 -5.39
N VAL A 245 16.12 19.60 -6.69
CA VAL A 245 16.50 20.65 -7.65
C VAL A 245 15.22 21.17 -8.29
N GLY A 246 14.81 22.39 -7.94
CA GLY A 246 13.66 23.07 -8.54
C GLY A 246 12.37 23.09 -7.71
N ALA A 247 12.49 23.23 -6.38
CA ALA A 247 11.39 23.67 -5.50
C ALA A 247 11.53 25.15 -5.15
#